data_AF-A0A924MBU4-F1
#
_entry.id   AF-A0A924MBU4-F1
#
_cell.length_a   1.000
_cell.length_b   1.000
_cell.length_c   1.000
_cell.angle_alpha   90.00
_cell.angle_beta   90.00
_cell.angle_gamma   90.00
#
_symmetry.space_group_name_H-M   'P 1'
#
loop_
_entity.id
_entity.type
_entity.pdbx_description
1 polymer ?
#
loop_
_entity_poly.entity_id
_entity_poly.type
_entity_poly.pdbx_seq_one_letter_code
_entity_poly.pdbx_strand_id
1 'polypeptide(L)'
;VQSLTAHKAKNYAITTLLLIKASTTNTANGINVLLTTKALQATPNHPIQTINSIKEVGNITVGEQLFCLNEVSKTHDLYTVWHVNEQAGGTQKVYNIVAVSGTTFIMNNVVVRQKL
;
A
#
# COMPACT_ATOMS: atom_id res chain seq x y z
N VAL A 1 13.72 0.92 -13.91
CA VAL A 1 12.45 0.41 -14.49
C VAL A 1 12.76 -0.18 -15.84
N GLN A 2 12.30 -1.40 -16.13
CA GLN A 2 12.51 -2.06 -17.43
C GLN A 2 11.39 -1.69 -18.41
N SER A 3 10.14 -1.74 -17.96
CA SER A 3 8.99 -1.34 -18.77
C SER A 3 7.80 -0.93 -17.91
N LEU A 4 6.87 -0.19 -18.54
CA LEU A 4 5.56 0.12 -17.99
C LEU A 4 4.51 -0.57 -18.86
N THR A 5 3.83 -1.58 -18.32
CA THR A 5 2.77 -2.29 -19.04
C THR A 5 1.44 -1.62 -18.72
N ALA A 6 0.83 -0.99 -19.72
CA ALA A 6 -0.51 -0.44 -19.62
C ALA A 6 -1.54 -1.48 -20.08
N HIS A 7 -2.51 -1.79 -19.23
CA HIS A 7 -3.64 -2.64 -19.62
C HIS A 7 -4.72 -1.80 -20.32
N LYS A 8 -5.46 -2.43 -21.25
CA LYS A 8 -6.58 -1.79 -21.94
C LYS A 8 -7.57 -1.24 -20.93
N ALA A 9 -8.13 -0.07 -21.21
CA ALA A 9 -9.13 0.52 -20.32
C ALA A 9 -10.35 -0.41 -20.21
N LYS A 10 -10.71 -0.76 -18.97
CA LYS A 10 -11.90 -1.54 -18.62
C LYS A 10 -12.44 -1.01 -17.30
N ASN A 11 -13.65 -1.43 -16.94
CA ASN A 11 -14.19 -1.18 -15.61
C ASN A 11 -13.51 -2.11 -14.60
N TYR A 12 -12.36 -1.69 -14.08
CA TYR A 12 -11.62 -2.43 -13.06
C TYR A 12 -12.17 -2.09 -11.68
N ALA A 13 -12.38 -3.09 -10.83
CA ALA A 13 -12.50 -2.86 -9.40
C ALA A 13 -11.18 -2.31 -8.87
N ILE A 14 -11.27 -1.38 -7.91
CA ILE A 14 -10.13 -0.78 -7.23
C ILE A 14 -10.34 -0.97 -5.74
N THR A 15 -9.36 -1.61 -5.09
CA THR A 15 -9.28 -1.71 -3.65
C THR A 15 -8.42 -0.55 -3.13
N THR A 16 -8.97 0.20 -2.19
CA THR A 16 -8.28 1.27 -1.45
C THR A 16 -7.97 0.78 -0.04
N LEU A 17 -6.71 0.83 0.35
CA LEU A 17 -6.25 0.61 1.71
C LEU A 17 -5.88 1.94 2.35
N LEU A 18 -6.50 2.27 3.48
CA LEU A 18 -6.05 3.36 4.35
C LEU A 18 -5.18 2.76 5.46
N LEU A 19 -3.94 3.21 5.53
CA LEU A 19 -2.92 2.73 6.45
C LEU A 19 -2.64 3.80 7.50
N ILE A 20 -2.45 3.39 8.75
CA ILE A 20 -2.17 4.29 9.87
C ILE A 20 -0.97 3.82 10.68
N LYS A 21 -0.13 4.76 11.09
CA LYS A 21 0.90 4.57 12.12
C LYS A 21 0.67 5.60 13.22
N ALA A 22 0.64 5.14 14.47
CA ALA A 22 0.56 6.00 15.63
C ALA A 22 1.93 6.06 16.32
N SER A 23 2.36 7.25 16.72
CA SER A 23 3.49 7.42 17.64
C SER A 23 3.04 8.24 18.85
N THR A 24 3.32 7.72 20.04
CA THR A 24 2.92 8.34 21.31
C THR A 24 4.11 8.95 22.01
N THR A 25 3.94 10.13 22.61
CA THR A 25 4.96 10.76 23.44
C THR A 25 4.33 11.21 24.75
N ASN A 26 4.85 10.69 25.86
CA ASN A 26 4.44 11.11 27.19
C ASN A 26 5.07 12.46 27.52
N THR A 27 4.26 13.38 28.01
CA THR A 27 4.69 14.72 28.44
C THR A 27 4.20 14.95 29.87
N ALA A 28 4.71 16.01 30.53
CA ALA A 28 4.21 16.42 31.84
C ALA A 28 2.71 16.73 31.86
N ASN A 29 2.12 17.05 30.69
CA ASN A 29 0.73 17.48 30.55
C ASN A 29 -0.20 16.39 29.98
N GLY A 30 0.33 15.19 29.73
CA GLY A 30 -0.44 14.08 29.15
C GLY A 30 0.26 13.37 27.98
N ILE A 31 -0.52 12.61 27.21
CA ILE A 31 -0.04 11.78 26.09
C ILE A 31 -0.34 12.49 24.77
N ASN A 32 0.70 12.83 24.02
CA ASN A 32 0.56 13.27 22.64
C ASN A 32 0.54 12.04 21.73
N VAL A 33 -0.44 11.97 20.82
CA VAL A 33 -0.55 10.91 19.81
C VAL A 33 -0.47 11.54 18.43
N LEU A 34 0.57 11.22 17.68
CA LEU A 34 0.70 11.59 16.27
C LEU A 34 0.24 10.43 15.40
N LEU A 35 -0.75 10.69 14.54
CA LEU A 35 -1.25 9.75 13.57
C LEU A 35 -0.76 10.15 12.17
N THR A 36 -0.07 9.23 11.50
CA THR A 36 0.36 9.39 10.12
C THR A 36 -0.38 8.39 9.25
N THR A 37 -0.92 8.85 8.12
CA THR A 37 -1.70 8.00 7.22
C THR A 37 -1.07 7.88 5.84
N LYS A 38 -1.30 6.74 5.18
CA LYS A 38 -0.98 6.52 3.77
C LYS A 38 -2.17 5.85 3.08
N ALA A 39 -2.34 6.09 1.80
CA ALA A 39 -3.39 5.46 1.00
C ALA A 39 -2.76 4.71 -0.19
N LEU A 40 -3.12 3.45 -0.34
CA LEU A 40 -2.77 2.63 -1.49
C LEU A 40 -4.03 2.31 -2.29
N GLN A 41 -3.97 2.47 -3.60
CA GLN A 41 -5.02 2.06 -4.52
C GLN A 41 -4.43 1.12 -5.56
N ALA A 42 -5.03 -0.06 -5.69
CA ALA A 42 -4.61 -1.05 -6.66
C ALA A 42 -5.80 -1.92 -7.08
N THR A 43 -5.64 -2.68 -8.15
CA THR A 43 -6.61 -3.72 -8.50
C THR A 43 -6.61 -4.82 -7.41
N PRO A 44 -7.76 -5.46 -7.11
CA PRO A 44 -7.87 -6.45 -6.04
C PRO A 44 -6.82 -7.56 -6.13
N ASN A 45 -6.50 -8.02 -7.34
CA ASN A 45 -5.52 -9.08 -7.59
C ASN A 45 -4.04 -8.62 -7.61
N HIS A 46 -3.73 -7.40 -7.20
CA HIS A 46 -2.36 -6.93 -7.17
C HIS A 46 -1.62 -7.54 -5.97
N PRO A 47 -0.41 -8.09 -6.13
CA PRO A 47 0.31 -8.71 -5.02
C PRO A 47 0.94 -7.65 -4.10
N ILE A 48 0.83 -7.86 -2.79
CA ILE A 48 1.42 -7.03 -1.75
C ILE A 48 2.07 -7.87 -0.67
N GLN A 49 3.16 -7.36 -0.09
CA GLN A 49 3.87 -7.99 1.01
C GLN A 49 3.32 -7.48 2.35
N THR A 50 2.75 -8.39 3.14
CA THR A 50 2.46 -8.16 4.56
C THR A 50 3.64 -8.63 5.41
N ILE A 51 3.60 -8.36 6.72
CA ILE A 51 4.60 -8.88 7.66
C ILE A 51 4.64 -10.43 7.68
N ASN A 52 3.51 -11.11 7.46
CA ASN A 52 3.39 -12.56 7.62
C ASN A 52 3.36 -13.35 6.29
N SER A 53 3.00 -12.70 5.19
CA SER A 53 2.72 -13.40 3.92
C SER A 53 2.64 -12.44 2.72
N ILE A 54 2.63 -13.01 1.51
CA ILE A 54 2.24 -12.29 0.30
C ILE A 54 0.75 -12.53 0.08
N LYS A 55 0.00 -11.46 -0.18
CA LYS A 55 -1.44 -11.51 -0.44
C LYS A 55 -1.79 -10.66 -1.66
N GLU A 56 -2.98 -10.89 -2.19
CA GLU A 56 -3.61 -9.94 -3.10
C GLU A 56 -4.19 -8.77 -2.30
N VAL A 57 -4.17 -7.56 -2.84
CA VAL A 57 -4.67 -6.34 -2.15
C VAL A 57 -6.13 -6.48 -1.72
N GLY A 58 -6.97 -7.15 -2.52
CA GLY A 58 -8.38 -7.43 -2.20
C GLY A 58 -8.57 -8.41 -1.04
N ASN A 59 -7.54 -9.16 -0.67
CA ASN A 59 -7.55 -10.12 0.44
C ASN A 59 -6.88 -9.58 1.71
N ILE A 60 -6.51 -8.29 1.72
CA ILE A 60 -5.99 -7.61 2.92
C ILE A 60 -7.15 -7.27 3.85
N THR A 61 -6.97 -7.55 5.15
CA THR A 61 -7.95 -7.25 6.19
C THR A 61 -7.49 -6.12 7.12
N VAL A 62 -8.45 -5.45 7.76
CA VAL A 62 -8.17 -4.44 8.80
C VAL A 62 -7.37 -5.07 9.94
N GLY A 63 -6.36 -4.35 10.43
CA GLY A 63 -5.44 -4.82 11.46
C GLY A 63 -4.16 -5.46 10.92
N GLU A 64 -4.11 -5.83 9.64
CA GLU A 64 -2.86 -6.30 9.02
C GLU A 64 -1.84 -5.17 8.90
N GLN A 65 -0.55 -5.54 8.87
CA GLN A 65 0.54 -4.58 8.81
C GLN A 65 1.30 -4.66 7.49
N LEU A 66 1.59 -3.49 6.93
CA LEU A 66 2.31 -3.31 5.68
C LEU A 66 3.57 -2.46 5.88
N PHE A 67 4.61 -2.78 5.14
CA PHE A 67 5.82 -1.97 5.08
C PHE A 67 5.58 -0.71 4.25
N CYS A 68 5.90 0.43 4.83
CA CYS A 68 5.82 1.74 4.19
C CYS A 68 7.16 2.44 4.25
N LEU A 69 7.57 3.08 3.17
CA LEU A 69 8.75 3.92 3.16
C LEU A 69 8.49 5.21 3.96
N ASN A 70 9.37 5.47 4.92
CA ASN A 70 9.50 6.77 5.55
C ASN A 70 10.44 7.61 4.70
N GLU A 71 9.91 8.64 4.06
CA GLU A 71 10.68 9.45 3.11
C GLU A 71 11.75 10.30 3.77
N VAL A 72 11.62 10.60 5.07
CA VAL A 72 12.57 11.42 5.83
C VAL A 72 13.75 10.56 6.26
N SER A 73 13.49 9.44 6.95
CA SER A 73 14.56 8.56 7.46
C SER A 73 15.10 7.59 6.42
N LYS A 74 14.42 7.43 5.27
CA LYS A 74 14.68 6.40 4.25
C LYS A 74 14.60 4.97 4.79
N THR A 75 13.92 4.76 5.92
CA THR A 75 13.68 3.45 6.52
C THR A 75 12.27 2.92 6.19
N HIS A 76 12.04 1.64 6.45
CA HIS A 76 10.71 1.04 6.35
C HIS A 76 10.04 1.05 7.71
N ASP A 77 8.85 1.63 7.78
CA ASP A 77 7.98 1.66 8.93
C ASP A 77 6.79 0.70 8.72
N LEU A 78 6.31 0.09 9.80
CA LEU A 78 5.05 -0.67 9.76
C LEU A 78 3.86 0.28 9.94
N TYR A 79 2.90 0.17 9.03
CA TYR A 79 1.59 0.80 9.16
C TYR A 79 0.52 -0.27 9.24
N THR A 80 -0.49 -0.03 10.05
CA THR A 80 -1.63 -0.93 10.22
C THR A 80 -2.73 -0.52 9.24
N VAL A 81 -3.34 -1.50 8.58
CA VAL A 81 -4.51 -1.29 7.73
C VAL A 81 -5.68 -0.89 8.63
N TRP A 82 -6.13 0.35 8.50
CA TRP A 82 -7.26 0.88 9.26
C TRP A 82 -8.59 0.67 8.54
N HIS A 83 -8.58 0.78 7.21
CA HIS A 83 -9.78 0.67 6.41
C HIS A 83 -9.48 0.05 5.05
N VAL A 84 -10.39 -0.77 4.57
CA VAL A 84 -10.36 -1.43 3.25
C VAL A 84 -11.67 -1.12 2.57
N ASN A 85 -11.60 -0.59 1.34
CA ASN A 85 -12.78 -0.34 0.53
C ASN A 85 -12.53 -0.80 -0.91
N GLU A 86 -13.41 -1.65 -1.43
CA GLU A 86 -13.39 -2.06 -2.83
C GLU A 86 -14.61 -1.49 -3.55
N GLN A 87 -14.37 -0.84 -4.67
CA GLN A 87 -15.42 -0.23 -5.48
C GLN A 87 -15.10 -0.35 -6.96
N ALA A 88 -16.13 -0.25 -7.80
CA ALA A 88 -15.94 -0.09 -9.24
C ALA A 88 -15.15 1.22 -9.49
N GLY A 89 -13.97 1.12 -10.10
CA GLY A 89 -13.12 2.26 -10.40
C GLY A 89 -13.49 2.99 -11.69
N GLY A 90 -14.53 2.54 -12.39
CA GLY A 90 -14.89 3.03 -13.70
C GLY A 90 -13.94 2.57 -14.80
N THR A 91 -14.22 2.99 -16.03
CA THR A 91 -13.39 2.65 -17.19
C THR A 91 -12.08 3.42 -17.13
N GLN A 92 -11.01 2.72 -16.75
CA GLN A 92 -9.67 3.31 -16.64
C GLN A 92 -8.59 2.33 -17.08
N LYS A 93 -7.42 2.86 -17.41
CA LYS A 93 -6.21 2.05 -17.58
C LYS A 93 -5.65 1.72 -16.21
N VAL A 94 -5.10 0.52 -16.07
CA VAL A 94 -4.29 0.13 -14.92
C VAL A 94 -2.88 -0.17 -15.40
N TYR A 95 -1.90 0.11 -14.54
CA TYR A 95 -0.49 0.09 -14.89
C TYR A 95 0.25 -0.94 -14.04
N ASN A 96 1.19 -1.65 -14.65
CA ASN A 96 2.13 -2.50 -13.96
C ASN A 96 3.56 -2.03 -14.29
N ILE A 97 4.39 -1.93 -13.27
CA ILE A 97 5.81 -1.59 -13.42
C ILE A 97 6.59 -2.90 -13.43
N VAL A 98 7.39 -3.12 -14.46
CA VAL A 98 8.34 -4.23 -14.53
C VAL A 98 9.72 -3.68 -14.18
N ALA A 99 10.33 -4.20 -13.13
CA ALA A 99 11.68 -3.83 -12.72
C ALA A 99 12.73 -4.73 -13.39
N VAL A 100 13.92 -4.18 -13.65
CA VAL A 100 15.05 -4.92 -14.23
C VAL A 100 15.53 -6.02 -13.27
N SER A 101 15.44 -5.75 -11.97
CA SER A 101 15.76 -6.69 -10.90
C SER A 101 14.89 -6.40 -9.67
N GLY A 102 14.77 -7.40 -8.79
CA GLY A 102 13.89 -7.33 -7.63
C GLY A 102 12.44 -7.70 -7.94
N THR A 103 11.63 -7.82 -6.89
CA THR A 103 10.20 -8.19 -7.00
C THR A 103 9.27 -7.19 -6.33
N THR A 104 9.82 -6.10 -5.79
CA THR A 104 9.10 -5.08 -5.03
C THR A 104 9.41 -3.69 -5.56
N PHE A 105 8.45 -2.78 -5.39
CA PHE A 105 8.62 -1.35 -5.65
C PHE A 105 7.76 -0.55 -4.68
N ILE A 106 7.96 0.77 -4.66
CA ILE A 106 7.21 1.68 -3.80
C ILE A 106 6.10 2.35 -4.60
N MET A 107 4.86 2.27 -4.11
CA MET A 107 3.70 2.99 -4.63
C MET A 107 3.06 3.78 -3.50
N ASN A 108 2.96 5.11 -3.64
CA ASN A 108 2.47 6.01 -2.57
C ASN A 108 3.11 5.74 -1.21
N ASN A 109 4.43 5.51 -1.21
CA ASN A 109 5.22 5.15 -0.03
C ASN A 109 4.83 3.82 0.64
N VAL A 110 4.13 2.93 -0.06
CA VAL A 110 3.82 1.57 0.39
C VAL A 110 4.63 0.59 -0.44
N VAL A 111 5.24 -0.41 0.21
CA VAL A 111 5.96 -1.49 -0.47
C VAL A 111 4.94 -2.43 -1.11
N VAL A 112 4.96 -2.53 -2.43
CA VAL A 112 4.11 -3.44 -3.21
C VAL A 112 4.99 -4.37 -4.03
N ARG A 113 4.41 -5.45 -4.57
CA ARG A 113 5.13 -6.41 -5.42
C ARG A 113 4.81 -6.16 -6.88
N GLN A 114 5.81 -6.36 -7.74
CA GLN A 114 5.54 -6.43 -9.17
C GLN A 114 4.64 -7.63 -9.45
N LYS A 115 3.65 -7.43 -10.32
CA LYS A 115 2.86 -8.54 -10.85
C LYS A 115 3.67 -9.20 -11.97
N LEU A 116 4.14 -10.43 -11.73
CA LEU A 116 4.80 -11.27 -12.72
C LEU A 116 3.80 -11.75 -13.78
#